data_AF-A0A2P5AAP2-F1
#
_entry.id   AF-A0A2P5AAP2-F1
#
_cell.length_a   1.000
_cell.length_b   1.000
_cell.length_c   1.000
_cell.angle_alpha   90.00
_cell.angle_beta   90.00
_cell.angle_gamma   90.00
#
_symmetry.space_group_name_H-M   'P 1'
#
loop_
_entity.id
_entity.type
_entity.pdbx_description
1 polymer ?
#
loop_
_entity_poly.entity_id
_entity_poly.type
_entity_poly.pdbx_seq_one_letter_code
_entity_poly.pdbx_strand_id
1 'polypeptide(L)'
;MVADGAQLILVNNCNESIWPGILGSAGQPTPKDGGFHLGSGEEVVLDVQEKWSGRIWGRQGCNFDNNGKGSCITGDCANQFHCRGSGGEPPATVVEMTLGTSSSPLHFYDVSLVDGFNLPVSMKPVGGGIGCGVASCEVDMNVCCPSALEVRSGGKVVGCKSACLAMQSAKYCCTGNYANPKTCKPTLFAHLFKAICPKAYSYAFDDSTSLNKCRASRYVITFCPPQ
;
A
#
# COMPACT_ATOMS: atom_id res chain seq x y z
N MET A 1 -5.82 18.67 24.84
CA MET A 1 -4.49 18.52 24.23
C MET A 1 -4.70 18.07 22.80
N VAL A 2 -4.39 18.93 21.84
CA VAL A 2 -4.44 18.56 20.41
C VAL A 2 -3.19 17.73 20.15
N ALA A 3 -3.34 16.48 19.72
CA ALA A 3 -2.20 15.62 19.43
C ALA A 3 -1.35 16.24 18.30
N ASP A 4 -0.05 16.38 18.51
CA ASP A 4 0.90 16.99 17.56
C ASP A 4 1.25 16.04 16.39
N GLY A 5 0.32 15.15 16.03
CA GLY A 5 0.49 14.08 15.04
C GLY A 5 -0.56 14.15 13.93
N ALA A 6 -0.75 13.03 13.23
CA ALA A 6 -1.77 12.90 12.19
C ALA A 6 -2.70 11.73 12.48
N GLN A 7 -3.92 11.79 11.97
CA GLN A 7 -4.87 10.68 12.03
C GLN A 7 -4.96 9.98 10.68
N LEU A 8 -4.86 8.65 10.71
CA LEU A 8 -5.11 7.79 9.56
C LEU A 8 -6.45 7.09 9.78
N ILE A 9 -7.42 7.38 8.91
CA ILE A 9 -8.77 6.82 8.95
C ILE A 9 -8.79 5.70 7.92
N LEU A 10 -8.72 4.45 8.39
CA LEU A 10 -8.73 3.27 7.55
C LEU A 10 -10.17 2.80 7.38
N VAL A 11 -10.64 2.75 6.14
CA VAL A 11 -12.02 2.39 5.78
C VAL A 11 -11.98 1.15 4.90
N ASN A 12 -12.73 0.11 5.28
CA ASN A 12 -12.95 -1.03 4.42
C ASN A 12 -14.27 -0.88 3.66
N ASN A 13 -14.18 -0.50 2.38
CA ASN A 13 -15.31 -0.45 1.47
C ASN A 13 -15.39 -1.71 0.56
N CYS A 14 -14.61 -2.74 0.86
CA CYS A 14 -14.71 -4.03 0.18
C CYS A 14 -15.96 -4.78 0.67
N ASN A 15 -16.48 -5.69 -0.14
CA ASN A 15 -17.63 -6.55 0.21
C ASN A 15 -17.27 -7.71 1.17
N GLU A 16 -16.05 -7.74 1.67
CA GLU A 16 -15.51 -8.78 2.53
C GLU A 16 -14.63 -8.18 3.63
N SER A 17 -14.30 -8.99 4.64
CA SER A 17 -13.34 -8.59 5.67
C SER A 17 -11.94 -8.51 5.08
N ILE A 18 -11.18 -7.52 5.55
CA ILE A 18 -9.75 -7.43 5.31
C ILE A 18 -9.02 -7.39 6.65
N TRP A 19 -7.72 -7.65 6.61
CA TRP A 19 -6.86 -7.51 7.78
C TRP A 19 -5.75 -6.53 7.44
N PRO A 20 -5.90 -5.22 7.70
CA PRO A 20 -4.86 -4.27 7.39
C PRO A 20 -3.56 -4.64 8.12
N GLY A 21 -2.45 -4.60 7.37
CA GLY A 21 -1.09 -4.66 7.90
C GLY A 21 -0.51 -3.26 8.01
N ILE A 22 0.27 -3.00 9.04
CA ILE A 22 0.93 -1.72 9.29
C ILE A 22 2.39 -1.98 9.61
N LEU A 23 3.28 -1.20 9.01
CA LEU A 23 4.69 -1.21 9.34
C LEU A 23 5.23 0.22 9.44
N GLY A 24 5.68 0.61 10.62
CA GLY A 24 6.49 1.82 10.78
C GLY A 24 7.89 1.61 10.17
N SER A 25 8.44 2.64 9.54
CA SER A 25 9.83 2.68 9.10
C SER A 25 10.80 2.52 10.28
N ALA A 26 12.09 2.27 10.01
CA ALA A 26 13.10 2.08 11.05
C ALA A 26 13.05 3.20 12.12
N GLY A 27 12.91 2.80 13.38
CA GLY A 27 12.80 3.72 14.53
C GLY A 27 11.41 4.31 14.77
N GLN A 28 10.42 4.01 13.93
CA GLN A 28 9.03 4.47 14.10
C GLN A 28 8.19 3.40 14.81
N PRO A 29 7.25 3.79 15.69
CA PRO A 29 6.31 2.86 16.29
C PRO A 29 5.38 2.29 15.21
N THR A 30 4.96 1.04 15.43
CA THR A 30 3.97 0.38 14.57
C THR A 30 2.65 0.26 15.35
N PRO A 31 1.61 1.03 14.99
CA PRO A 31 0.30 0.95 15.63
C PRO A 31 -0.31 -0.45 15.58
N LYS A 32 -1.18 -0.78 16.54
CA LYS A 32 -1.96 -2.05 16.58
C LYS A 32 -1.09 -3.31 16.45
N ASP A 33 0.15 -3.27 16.94
CA ASP A 33 1.15 -4.34 16.79
C ASP A 33 1.35 -4.79 15.33
N GLY A 34 1.06 -3.91 14.38
CA GLY A 34 1.22 -4.13 12.95
C GLY A 34 0.05 -4.78 12.25
N GLY A 35 -1.06 -5.08 12.91
CA GLY A 35 -2.22 -5.63 12.20
C GLY A 35 -3.49 -5.72 13.03
N PHE A 36 -4.63 -5.64 12.34
CA PHE A 36 -5.95 -5.79 12.95
C PHE A 36 -6.96 -6.32 11.92
N HIS A 37 -8.15 -6.72 12.37
CA HIS A 37 -9.28 -7.09 11.51
C HIS A 37 -10.15 -5.86 11.25
N LEU A 38 -10.61 -5.70 10.01
CA LEU A 38 -11.51 -4.63 9.59
C LEU A 38 -12.62 -5.22 8.72
N GLY A 39 -13.83 -5.30 9.27
CA GLY A 39 -15.03 -5.79 8.60
C GLY A 39 -15.51 -4.89 7.47
N SER A 40 -16.39 -5.42 6.62
CA SER A 40 -16.96 -4.65 5.51
C SER A 40 -17.80 -3.48 6.04
N GLY A 41 -17.56 -2.28 5.51
CA GLY A 41 -18.19 -1.03 5.95
C GLY A 41 -17.64 -0.45 7.25
N GLU A 42 -16.68 -1.11 7.89
CA GLU A 42 -16.07 -0.61 9.13
C GLU A 42 -14.96 0.41 8.85
N GLU A 43 -14.73 1.27 9.84
CA GLU A 43 -13.61 2.19 9.87
C GLU A 43 -12.86 2.13 11.21
N VAL A 44 -11.55 2.36 11.15
CA VAL A 44 -10.68 2.49 12.33
C VAL A 44 -9.83 3.72 12.17
N VAL A 45 -9.76 4.54 13.23
CA VAL A 45 -8.86 5.68 13.31
C VAL A 45 -7.58 5.28 14.05
N LEU A 46 -6.45 5.57 13.44
CA LEU A 46 -5.12 5.42 14.03
C LEU A 46 -4.50 6.80 14.23
N ASP A 47 -4.11 7.09 15.47
CA ASP A 47 -3.27 8.26 15.75
C ASP A 47 -1.81 7.87 15.57
N VAL A 48 -1.10 8.59 14.70
CA VAL A 48 0.34 8.44 14.49
C VAL A 48 1.06 9.70 14.95
N GLN A 49 2.25 9.51 15.50
CA GLN A 49 3.08 10.61 15.99
C GLN A 49 3.53 11.57 14.86
N GLU A 50 3.98 12.76 15.24
CA GLU A 50 4.62 13.68 14.29
C GLU A 50 5.79 12.96 13.58
N LYS A 51 6.00 13.26 12.30
CA LYS A 51 7.12 12.71 11.52
C LYS A 51 7.07 11.18 11.38
N TRP A 52 5.90 10.58 11.63
CA TRP A 52 5.73 9.16 11.40
C TRP A 52 5.92 8.84 9.91
N SER A 53 6.65 7.76 9.66
CA SER A 53 6.89 7.23 8.34
C SER A 53 6.63 5.74 8.39
N GLY A 54 5.98 5.21 7.35
CA GLY A 54 5.66 3.80 7.28
C GLY A 54 4.73 3.49 6.13
N ARG A 55 4.18 2.27 6.17
CA ARG A 55 3.34 1.72 5.12
C ARG A 55 2.18 0.91 5.67
N ILE A 56 1.10 0.89 4.90
CA ILE A 56 -0.14 0.16 5.20
C ILE A 56 -0.56 -0.63 3.96
N TRP A 57 -1.03 -1.86 4.14
CA TRP A 57 -1.57 -2.68 3.05
C TRP A 57 -2.77 -3.51 3.54
N GLY A 58 -3.59 -4.01 2.61
CA GLY A 58 -4.70 -4.90 2.94
C GLY A 58 -4.30 -6.36 2.78
N ARG A 59 -4.77 -7.22 3.70
CA ARG A 59 -4.66 -8.69 3.58
C ARG A 59 -6.03 -9.30 3.37
N GLN A 60 -6.14 -10.29 2.47
CA GLN A 60 -7.40 -10.94 2.11
C GLN A 60 -7.36 -12.45 2.32
N GLY A 61 -8.53 -13.05 2.56
CA GLY A 61 -8.68 -14.50 2.73
C GLY A 61 -7.95 -15.03 3.96
N CYS A 62 -7.91 -14.26 5.05
CA CYS A 62 -7.18 -14.65 6.24
C CYS A 62 -7.96 -15.61 7.13
N ASN A 63 -7.23 -16.54 7.77
CA ASN A 63 -7.76 -17.41 8.80
C ASN A 63 -6.72 -17.53 9.92
N PHE A 64 -7.09 -17.15 11.14
CA PHE A 64 -6.22 -17.16 12.31
C PHE A 64 -6.87 -17.95 13.44
N ASP A 65 -6.07 -18.69 14.19
CA ASP A 65 -6.47 -19.35 15.42
C ASP A 65 -6.60 -18.35 16.59
N ASN A 66 -7.03 -18.85 17.76
CA ASN A 66 -7.16 -18.04 18.97
C ASN A 66 -5.82 -17.47 19.49
N ASN A 67 -4.69 -17.96 19.01
CA ASN A 67 -3.36 -17.46 19.34
C ASN A 67 -2.86 -16.41 18.32
N GLY A 68 -3.68 -16.07 17.33
CA GLY A 68 -3.31 -15.15 16.25
C GLY A 68 -2.33 -15.76 15.24
N LYS A 69 -2.22 -17.09 15.16
CA LYS A 69 -1.41 -17.81 14.16
C LYS A 69 -2.30 -18.30 13.03
N GLY A 70 -1.82 -18.21 11.80
CA GLY A 70 -2.64 -18.53 10.63
C GLY A 70 -2.01 -17.97 9.38
N SER A 71 -2.81 -17.73 8.34
CA SER A 71 -2.29 -17.13 7.11
C SER A 71 -3.35 -16.35 6.36
N CYS A 72 -2.90 -15.49 5.46
CA CYS A 72 -3.71 -14.81 4.45
C CYS A 72 -3.35 -15.30 3.05
N ILE A 73 -4.31 -15.23 2.12
CA ILE A 73 -4.08 -15.59 0.70
C ILE A 73 -3.19 -14.54 0.03
N THR A 74 -3.37 -13.27 0.36
CA THR A 74 -2.53 -12.16 -0.14
C THR A 74 -2.13 -11.22 0.98
N GLY A 75 -0.93 -10.63 0.85
CA GLY A 75 -0.41 -9.65 1.80
C GLY A 75 -0.03 -10.22 3.18
N ASP A 76 0.07 -11.55 3.33
CA ASP A 76 0.38 -12.18 4.63
C ASP A 76 1.63 -11.58 5.29
N CYS A 77 1.69 -11.57 6.61
CA CYS A 77 2.84 -11.05 7.34
C CYS A 77 3.34 -12.06 8.37
N ALA A 78 4.16 -12.99 7.89
CA ALA A 78 4.82 -14.02 8.68
C ALA A 78 3.86 -14.98 9.42
N ASN A 79 2.70 -15.27 8.82
CA ASN A 79 1.68 -16.16 9.36
C ASN A 79 1.10 -15.68 10.72
N GLN A 80 1.03 -14.36 10.91
CA GLN A 80 0.56 -13.75 12.16
C GLN A 80 -0.58 -12.77 11.93
N PHE A 81 -1.53 -12.73 12.87
CA PHE A 81 -2.60 -11.73 12.91
C PHE A 81 -2.02 -10.33 13.09
N HIS A 82 -1.10 -10.17 14.03
CA HIS A 82 -0.32 -8.94 14.25
C HIS A 82 1.03 -9.07 13.54
N CYS A 83 1.35 -8.17 12.60
CA CYS A 83 2.56 -8.31 11.79
C CYS A 83 3.87 -8.08 12.57
N ARG A 84 3.83 -7.41 13.73
CA ARG A 84 4.97 -7.25 14.65
C ARG A 84 6.29 -6.84 13.99
N GLY A 85 6.22 -5.92 13.03
CA GLY A 85 7.40 -5.42 12.31
C GLY A 85 7.73 -6.17 11.01
N SER A 86 7.01 -7.26 10.69
CA SER A 86 7.09 -7.92 9.39
C SER A 86 6.34 -7.12 8.32
N GLY A 87 6.94 -7.02 7.12
CA GLY A 87 6.24 -6.52 5.94
C GLY A 87 5.27 -7.54 5.37
N GLY A 88 4.33 -7.08 4.54
CA GLY A 88 3.44 -7.95 3.78
C GLY A 88 4.18 -8.72 2.69
N GLU A 89 3.78 -9.97 2.48
CA GLU A 89 4.25 -10.82 1.39
C GLU A 89 3.60 -10.36 0.07
N PRO A 90 4.40 -9.99 -0.94
CA PRO A 90 3.88 -9.59 -2.24
C PRO A 90 3.21 -10.75 -3.02
N PRO A 91 2.18 -10.48 -3.84
CA PRO A 91 1.74 -9.16 -4.25
C PRO A 91 0.84 -8.47 -3.24
N ALA A 92 1.10 -7.20 -2.98
CA ALA A 92 0.28 -6.35 -2.13
C ALA A 92 0.33 -4.90 -2.62
N THR A 93 -0.85 -4.29 -2.76
CA THR A 93 -0.93 -2.84 -2.98
C THR A 93 -0.62 -2.15 -1.66
N VAL A 94 0.35 -1.22 -1.68
CA VAL A 94 0.85 -0.56 -0.48
C VAL A 94 0.51 0.92 -0.53
N VAL A 95 0.12 1.48 0.60
CA VAL A 95 0.06 2.93 0.84
C VAL A 95 1.29 3.31 1.64
N GLU A 96 2.09 4.22 1.13
CA GLU A 96 3.33 4.67 1.75
C GLU A 96 3.21 6.14 2.14
N MET A 97 3.75 6.51 3.31
CA MET A 97 3.71 7.90 3.76
C MET A 97 4.88 8.27 4.66
N THR A 98 5.26 9.54 4.58
CA THR A 98 6.18 10.21 5.50
C THR A 98 5.53 11.54 5.90
N LEU A 99 5.05 11.61 7.14
CA LEU A 99 4.23 12.72 7.64
C LEU A 99 5.09 13.79 8.32
N GLY A 100 5.98 14.38 7.52
CA GLY A 100 7.00 15.33 7.97
C GLY A 100 8.32 14.65 8.32
N THR A 101 9.38 15.45 8.38
CA THR A 101 10.73 15.06 8.78
C THR A 101 11.33 16.13 9.69
N SER A 102 12.51 15.87 10.25
CA SER A 102 13.26 16.90 10.99
C SER A 102 13.64 18.12 10.14
N SER A 103 13.63 18.01 8.82
CA SER A 103 14.01 19.08 7.88
C SER A 103 12.83 19.71 7.14
N SER A 104 11.62 19.13 7.20
CA SER A 104 10.46 19.65 6.49
C SER A 104 9.13 19.24 7.14
N PRO A 105 8.17 20.15 7.31
CA PRO A 105 6.83 19.80 7.80
C PRO A 105 5.91 19.23 6.71
N LEU A 106 6.40 19.06 5.48
CA LEU A 106 5.62 18.58 4.36
C LEU A 106 5.43 17.07 4.46
N HIS A 107 4.20 16.61 4.23
CA HIS A 107 3.95 15.18 4.13
C HIS A 107 4.08 14.72 2.69
N PHE A 108 4.56 13.50 2.54
CA PHE A 108 4.69 12.77 1.29
C PHE A 108 3.88 11.49 1.41
N TYR A 109 3.08 11.17 0.41
CA TYR A 109 2.29 9.96 0.39
C TYR A 109 1.97 9.48 -1.02
N ASP A 110 1.82 8.19 -1.16
CA ASP A 110 1.55 7.53 -2.42
C ASP A 110 0.86 6.17 -2.23
N VAL A 111 0.36 5.65 -3.35
CA VAL A 111 -0.06 4.25 -3.49
C VAL A 111 0.93 3.62 -4.44
N SER A 112 1.43 2.44 -4.08
CA SER A 112 2.55 1.79 -4.74
C SER A 112 2.18 0.36 -5.16
N LEU A 113 2.46 0.07 -6.43
CA LEU A 113 2.32 -1.23 -7.08
C LEU A 113 3.68 -1.86 -7.39
N VAL A 114 4.76 -1.31 -6.80
CA VAL A 114 6.13 -1.86 -6.91
C VAL A 114 6.16 -3.31 -6.41
N ASP A 115 5.41 -3.57 -5.34
CA ASP A 115 5.19 -4.89 -4.75
C ASP A 115 3.95 -5.59 -5.34
N GLY A 116 3.43 -5.14 -6.47
CA GLY A 116 2.28 -5.74 -7.14
C GLY A 116 0.93 -5.22 -6.61
N PHE A 117 -0.12 -5.96 -6.93
CA PHE A 117 -1.50 -5.62 -6.63
C PHE A 117 -2.24 -6.79 -6.00
N ASN A 118 -3.10 -6.53 -5.02
CA ASN A 118 -4.06 -7.51 -4.51
C ASN A 118 -5.47 -6.94 -4.40
N LEU A 119 -5.62 -5.72 -3.87
CA LEU A 119 -6.90 -5.01 -3.85
C LEU A 119 -6.75 -3.51 -4.15
N PRO A 120 -7.81 -2.85 -4.64
CA PRO A 120 -7.81 -1.42 -4.87
C PRO A 120 -7.66 -0.62 -3.57
N VAL A 121 -6.88 0.46 -3.59
CA VAL A 121 -6.67 1.35 -2.44
C VAL A 121 -6.54 2.80 -2.89
N SER A 122 -7.03 3.72 -2.05
CA SER A 122 -6.76 5.15 -2.18
C SER A 122 -6.34 5.77 -0.85
N MET A 123 -5.58 6.86 -0.93
CA MET A 123 -5.26 7.75 0.18
C MET A 123 -5.51 9.21 -0.21
N LYS A 124 -6.27 9.92 0.62
CA LYS A 124 -6.55 11.35 0.44
C LYS A 124 -6.57 12.11 1.77
N PRO A 125 -6.12 13.36 1.82
CA PRO A 125 -6.22 14.19 3.01
C PRO A 125 -7.66 14.65 3.27
N VAL A 126 -8.02 14.82 4.55
CA VAL A 126 -9.29 15.44 4.98
C VAL A 126 -9.04 16.91 5.28
N GLY A 127 -9.75 17.82 4.60
CA GLY A 127 -9.63 19.26 4.84
C GLY A 127 -8.23 19.83 4.55
N GLY A 128 -7.43 19.14 3.73
CA GLY A 128 -6.13 19.65 3.27
C GLY A 128 -6.26 20.92 2.44
N GLY A 129 -5.19 21.73 2.42
CA GLY A 129 -5.15 22.94 1.60
C GLY A 129 -5.38 22.68 0.10
N ILE A 130 -5.64 23.75 -0.66
CA ILE A 130 -5.78 23.68 -2.11
C ILE A 130 -4.52 23.02 -2.71
N GLY A 131 -4.70 21.98 -3.54
CA GLY A 131 -3.60 21.31 -4.26
C GLY A 131 -3.15 19.96 -3.69
N CYS A 132 -3.78 19.45 -2.63
CA CYS A 132 -3.52 18.10 -2.14
C CYS A 132 -4.18 17.04 -3.05
N GLY A 133 -3.38 16.30 -3.80
CA GLY A 133 -3.88 15.26 -4.70
C GLY A 133 -4.31 13.97 -3.98
N VAL A 134 -4.83 13.04 -4.76
CA VAL A 134 -5.24 11.70 -4.32
C VAL A 134 -4.22 10.71 -4.84
N ALA A 135 -3.66 9.88 -3.96
CA ALA A 135 -2.89 8.71 -4.34
C ALA A 135 -3.85 7.53 -4.47
N SER A 136 -3.90 6.86 -5.61
CA SER A 136 -4.85 5.75 -5.76
C SER A 136 -4.56 4.76 -6.88
N CYS A 137 -5.01 3.53 -6.64
CA CYS A 137 -5.27 2.50 -7.64
C CYS A 137 -6.66 1.94 -7.34
N GLU A 138 -7.68 2.46 -8.05
CA GLU A 138 -9.10 2.24 -7.74
C GLU A 138 -9.74 1.13 -8.59
N VAL A 139 -9.05 0.74 -9.67
CA VAL A 139 -9.47 -0.32 -10.59
C VAL A 139 -8.99 -1.67 -10.05
N ASP A 140 -9.85 -2.69 -10.14
CA ASP A 140 -9.44 -4.07 -9.85
C ASP A 140 -8.54 -4.61 -10.97
N MET A 141 -7.22 -4.52 -10.75
CA MET A 141 -6.22 -5.02 -11.68
C MET A 141 -6.24 -6.55 -11.80
N ASN A 142 -6.86 -7.29 -10.89
CA ASN A 142 -6.94 -8.74 -11.00
C ASN A 142 -7.75 -9.17 -12.24
N VAL A 143 -8.68 -8.33 -12.72
CA VAL A 143 -9.50 -8.57 -13.91
C VAL A 143 -8.69 -8.50 -15.21
N CYS A 144 -7.64 -7.68 -15.24
CA CYS A 144 -6.81 -7.44 -16.43
C CYS A 144 -5.34 -7.84 -16.21
N CYS A 145 -5.05 -8.59 -15.16
CA CYS A 145 -3.71 -9.04 -14.84
C CYS A 145 -3.19 -9.96 -15.97
N PRO A 146 -2.03 -9.67 -16.58
CA PRO A 146 -1.45 -10.56 -17.58
C PRO A 146 -1.20 -11.95 -16.98
N SER A 147 -1.48 -13.02 -17.73
CA SER A 147 -1.39 -14.39 -17.20
C SER A 147 -0.02 -14.78 -16.63
N ALA A 148 1.06 -14.15 -17.10
CA ALA A 148 2.40 -14.34 -16.53
C ALA A 148 2.59 -13.74 -15.12
N LEU A 149 1.69 -12.88 -14.67
CA LEU A 149 1.75 -12.14 -13.40
C LEU A 149 0.67 -12.58 -12.40
N GLU A 150 -0.29 -13.41 -12.82
CA GLU A 150 -1.42 -13.80 -11.98
C GLU A 150 -0.98 -14.61 -10.75
N VAL A 151 -1.57 -14.29 -9.61
CA VAL A 151 -1.64 -15.18 -8.44
C VAL A 151 -3.07 -15.71 -8.36
N ARG A 152 -3.22 -17.03 -8.29
CA ARG A 152 -4.52 -17.69 -8.30
C ARG A 152 -4.78 -18.44 -7.00
N SER A 153 -6.03 -18.35 -6.52
CA SER A 153 -6.54 -19.17 -5.43
C SER A 153 -8.03 -19.46 -5.68
N GLY A 154 -8.45 -20.71 -5.45
CA GLY A 154 -9.85 -21.12 -5.67
C GLY A 154 -10.37 -20.88 -7.10
N GLY A 155 -9.50 -20.96 -8.11
CA GLY A 155 -9.84 -20.73 -9.52
C GLY A 155 -9.95 -19.24 -9.93
N LYS A 156 -9.79 -18.29 -9.00
CA LYS A 156 -9.84 -16.85 -9.25
C LYS A 156 -8.44 -16.24 -9.19
N VAL A 157 -8.22 -15.15 -9.94
CA VAL A 157 -7.05 -14.29 -9.77
C VAL A 157 -7.27 -13.46 -8.51
N VAL A 158 -6.37 -13.59 -7.54
CA VAL A 158 -6.45 -12.93 -6.22
C VAL A 158 -5.37 -11.88 -6.03
N GLY A 159 -4.41 -11.82 -6.94
CA GLY A 159 -3.36 -10.81 -6.97
C GLY A 159 -2.66 -10.78 -8.31
N CYS A 160 -1.96 -9.69 -8.57
CA CYS A 160 -1.15 -9.47 -9.75
C CYS A 160 0.27 -9.08 -9.33
N LYS A 161 1.24 -9.95 -9.61
CA LYS A 161 2.67 -9.68 -9.35
C LYS A 161 3.13 -8.47 -10.14
N SER A 162 4.01 -7.66 -9.54
CA SER A 162 4.80 -6.71 -10.33
C SER A 162 5.78 -7.46 -11.25
N ALA A 163 6.29 -6.77 -12.26
CA ALA A 163 7.28 -7.35 -13.15
C ALA A 163 8.56 -7.76 -12.41
N CYS A 164 8.96 -7.04 -11.36
CA CYS A 164 10.11 -7.44 -10.53
C CYS A 164 9.87 -8.81 -9.89
N LEU A 165 8.69 -9.01 -9.28
CA LEU A 165 8.35 -10.26 -8.60
C LEU A 165 8.25 -11.45 -9.57
N ALA A 166 7.71 -11.23 -10.77
CA ALA A 166 7.55 -12.30 -11.75
C ALA A 166 8.85 -12.64 -12.49
N MET A 167 9.66 -11.64 -12.83
CA MET A 167 10.82 -11.81 -13.70
C MET A 167 12.15 -11.89 -12.95
N GLN A 168 12.20 -11.41 -11.70
CA GLN A 168 13.35 -11.47 -10.80
C GLN A 168 14.67 -10.98 -11.42
N SER A 169 14.59 -10.00 -12.33
CA SER A 169 15.76 -9.49 -13.04
C SER A 169 16.09 -8.07 -12.60
N ALA A 170 17.39 -7.72 -12.63
CA ALA A 170 17.89 -6.40 -12.24
C ALA A 170 17.19 -5.25 -13.00
N LYS A 171 16.81 -5.49 -14.26
CA LYS A 171 16.09 -4.51 -15.09
C LYS A 171 14.70 -4.21 -14.56
N TYR A 172 13.95 -5.22 -14.10
CA TYR A 172 12.59 -5.03 -13.58
C TYR A 172 12.57 -4.60 -12.12
N CYS A 173 13.58 -5.00 -11.34
CA CYS A 173 13.71 -4.67 -9.92
C CYS A 173 14.52 -3.40 -9.66
N CYS A 174 15.06 -2.75 -10.70
CA CYS A 174 15.91 -1.58 -10.60
C CYS A 174 17.08 -1.75 -9.62
N THR A 175 17.83 -2.86 -9.77
CA THR A 175 18.99 -3.17 -8.92
C THR A 175 20.29 -3.24 -9.74
N GLY A 176 21.44 -3.26 -9.07
CA GLY A 176 22.76 -3.33 -9.71
C GLY A 176 22.97 -2.20 -10.73
N ASN A 177 23.24 -2.54 -11.99
CA ASN A 177 23.42 -1.57 -13.08
C ASN A 177 22.16 -0.72 -13.36
N TYR A 178 20.99 -1.14 -12.87
CA TYR A 178 19.72 -0.43 -12.99
C TYR A 178 19.32 0.30 -11.70
N ALA A 179 20.22 0.47 -10.73
CA ALA A 179 19.91 1.05 -9.42
C ALA A 179 19.73 2.59 -9.41
N ASN A 180 19.42 3.22 -10.54
CA ASN A 180 19.13 4.64 -10.60
C ASN A 180 18.10 4.98 -11.70
N PRO A 181 17.40 6.13 -11.62
CA PRO A 181 16.38 6.53 -12.60
C PRO A 181 16.91 6.74 -14.02
N LYS A 182 18.22 6.99 -14.19
CA LYS A 182 18.82 7.13 -15.53
C LYS A 182 18.92 5.80 -16.23
N THR A 183 19.18 4.71 -15.52
CA THR A 183 19.38 3.37 -16.09
C THR A 183 18.16 2.47 -15.98
N CYS A 184 17.34 2.56 -14.93
CA CYS A 184 16.06 1.85 -14.86
C CYS A 184 14.97 2.64 -15.60
N LYS A 185 14.60 2.15 -16.79
CA LYS A 185 13.52 2.74 -17.60
C LYS A 185 12.22 1.96 -17.42
N PRO A 186 11.05 2.62 -17.53
CA PRO A 186 9.78 1.94 -17.46
C PRO A 186 9.71 0.84 -18.52
N THR A 187 9.15 -0.30 -18.12
CA THR A 187 8.98 -1.47 -18.99
C THR A 187 7.53 -1.55 -19.46
N LEU A 188 7.22 -2.50 -20.36
CA LEU A 188 5.84 -2.72 -20.81
C LEU A 188 4.87 -2.92 -19.65
N PHE A 189 5.27 -3.66 -18.61
CA PHE A 189 4.44 -3.89 -17.43
C PHE A 189 4.27 -2.64 -16.57
N ALA A 190 5.32 -1.82 -16.42
CA ALA A 190 5.21 -0.54 -15.71
C ALA A 190 4.24 0.40 -16.43
N HIS A 191 4.32 0.49 -17.76
CA HIS A 191 3.37 1.25 -18.56
C HIS A 191 1.94 0.73 -18.45
N LEU A 192 1.74 -0.59 -18.44
CA LEU A 192 0.43 -1.20 -18.23
C LEU A 192 -0.15 -0.82 -16.85
N PHE A 193 0.63 -0.99 -15.79
CA PHE A 193 0.19 -0.68 -14.42
C PHE A 193 -0.12 0.81 -14.27
N LYS A 194 0.71 1.68 -14.86
CA LYS A 194 0.49 3.13 -14.87
C LYS A 194 -0.73 3.54 -15.69
N ALA A 195 -1.03 2.83 -16.79
CA ALA A 195 -2.23 3.09 -17.58
C ALA A 195 -3.52 2.73 -16.83
N ILE A 196 -3.49 1.65 -16.03
CA ILE A 196 -4.63 1.21 -15.21
C ILE A 196 -4.77 2.09 -13.96
N CYS A 197 -3.66 2.39 -13.30
CA CYS A 197 -3.60 3.14 -12.05
C CYS A 197 -2.65 4.36 -12.20
N PRO A 198 -3.09 5.43 -12.88
CA PRO A 198 -2.25 6.59 -13.20
C PRO A 198 -1.79 7.39 -11.97
N LYS A 199 -2.49 7.24 -10.83
CA LYS A 199 -2.20 7.92 -9.57
C LYS A 199 -1.40 7.05 -8.58
N ALA A 200 -0.82 5.95 -9.05
CA ALA A 200 0.02 5.05 -8.26
C ALA A 200 1.42 4.92 -8.86
N TYR A 201 2.41 4.59 -8.02
CA TYR A 201 3.72 4.13 -8.45
C TYR A 201 3.59 2.77 -9.13
N SER A 202 4.02 2.68 -10.39
CA SER A 202 4.02 1.44 -11.18
C SER A 202 5.34 0.67 -11.11
N TYR A 203 6.44 1.35 -10.73
CA TYR A 203 7.77 0.75 -10.53
C TYR A 203 8.66 1.65 -9.65
N ALA A 204 9.83 1.16 -9.25
CA ALA A 204 10.66 1.77 -8.20
C ALA A 204 11.13 3.21 -8.47
N PHE A 205 11.27 3.61 -9.74
CA PHE A 205 11.68 4.97 -10.12
C PHE A 205 10.63 5.68 -10.98
N ASP A 206 9.35 5.39 -10.74
CA ASP A 206 8.26 6.09 -11.41
C ASP A 206 8.33 7.61 -11.18
N ASP A 207 7.66 8.35 -12.04
CA ASP A 207 7.73 9.80 -12.06
C ASP A 207 7.07 10.45 -10.83
N SER A 208 7.33 11.74 -10.66
CA SER A 208 6.85 12.51 -9.51
C SER A 208 5.33 12.71 -9.48
N THR A 209 4.59 12.34 -10.54
CA THR A 209 3.12 12.48 -10.56
C THR A 209 2.44 11.49 -9.62
N SER A 210 3.13 10.38 -9.29
CA SER A 210 2.66 9.37 -8.34
C SER A 210 2.86 9.78 -6.87
N LEU A 211 3.70 10.79 -6.60
CA LEU A 211 4.01 11.25 -5.25
C LEU A 211 3.23 12.51 -4.91
N ASN A 212 2.36 12.40 -3.92
CA ASN A 212 1.64 13.56 -3.43
C ASN A 212 2.44 14.27 -2.33
N LYS A 213 2.42 15.60 -2.37
CA LYS A 213 3.13 16.46 -1.42
C LYS A 213 2.18 17.49 -0.83
N CYS A 214 1.70 17.22 0.37
CA CYS A 214 0.72 18.07 1.06
C CYS A 214 0.76 17.82 2.57
N ARG A 215 0.51 18.85 3.38
CA ARG A 215 0.32 18.70 4.84
C ARG A 215 -1.16 18.70 5.17
N ALA A 216 -1.62 17.68 5.90
CA ALA A 216 -2.95 17.61 6.49
C ALA A 216 -2.88 16.93 7.86
N SER A 217 -3.83 17.22 8.74
CA SER A 217 -3.93 16.59 10.07
C SER A 217 -4.59 15.22 10.03
N ARG A 218 -5.32 14.90 8.96
CA ARG A 218 -6.09 13.67 8.83
C ARG A 218 -6.02 13.18 7.39
N TYR A 219 -5.92 11.87 7.22
CA TYR A 219 -5.93 11.18 5.93
C TYR A 219 -6.93 10.03 5.98
N VAL A 220 -7.70 9.84 4.90
CA VAL A 220 -8.53 8.67 4.71
C VAL A 220 -7.80 7.72 3.77
N ILE A 221 -7.63 6.48 4.24
CA ILE A 221 -7.17 5.35 3.45
C ILE A 221 -8.38 4.45 3.23
N THR A 222 -8.81 4.29 1.99
CA THR A 222 -9.99 3.48 1.65
C THR A 222 -9.56 2.28 0.83
N PHE A 223 -9.81 1.10 1.36
CA PHE A 223 -9.71 -0.17 0.65
C PHE A 223 -10.99 -0.39 -0.17
N CYS A 224 -10.86 -0.81 -1.42
CA CYS A 224 -11.92 -0.87 -2.41
C CYS A 224 -12.73 0.45 -2.53
N PRO A 225 -12.09 1.59 -2.82
CA PRO A 225 -12.78 2.88 -2.91
C PRO A 225 -13.94 2.83 -3.92
N PRO A 226 -15.02 3.60 -3.68
CA PRO A 226 -16.17 3.66 -4.59
C PRO A 226 -15.73 4.19 -5.97
N GLN A 227 -16.26 3.57 -7.02
CA GLN A 227 -16.03 3.94 -8.42
C GLN A 227 -17.09 4.93 -8.92
#